data_AF-A0A843HS69-F1
#
_entry.id   AF-A0A843HS69-F1
#
_cell.length_a   1.000
_cell.length_b   1.000
_cell.length_c   1.000
_cell.angle_alpha   90.00
_cell.angle_beta   90.00
_cell.angle_gamma   90.00
#
_symmetry.space_group_name_H-M   'P 1'
#
loop_
_entity.id
_entity.type
_entity.pdbx_description
1 polymer ?
#
loop_
_entity_poly.entity_id
_entity_poly.type
_entity_poly.pdbx_seq_one_letter_code
_entity_poly.pdbx_strand_id
1 'polypeptide(L)'
;MVYLVHGSPCSGKSTYIKNHASDGDLICDVDLIYNAISTHDPHEADLYIHEIALLLKAQLLDIIKERKGTWKDAYVVSIANTKEKIERDMERINADADIFIDTPFEVCMERAKNRPFEFQWMIQEWFLEKKE
;
A
#
# COMPACT_ATOMS: atom_id res chain seq x y z
N MET A 1 -1.12 14.83 9.15
CA MET A 1 -0.70 14.83 7.73
C MET A 1 -1.16 13.55 7.07
N VAL A 2 -1.24 13.51 5.74
CA VAL A 2 -1.59 12.33 4.95
C VAL A 2 -0.48 12.04 3.96
N TYR A 3 0.07 10.85 4.07
CA TYR A 3 1.20 10.37 3.30
C TYR A 3 0.77 9.27 2.33
N LEU A 4 1.14 9.42 1.07
CA LEU A 4 1.10 8.31 0.12
C LEU A 4 2.43 7.56 0.17
N VAL A 5 2.46 6.37 0.76
CA VAL A 5 3.65 5.52 0.78
C VAL A 5 3.62 4.59 -0.42
N HIS A 6 4.49 4.81 -1.39
CA HIS A 6 4.50 4.06 -2.65
C HIS A 6 5.85 3.42 -2.95
N GLY A 7 5.82 2.42 -3.83
CA GLY A 7 6.97 1.62 -4.21
C GLY A 7 6.59 0.20 -4.64
N SER A 8 7.54 -0.52 -5.21
CA SER A 8 7.33 -1.88 -5.72
C SER A 8 6.75 -2.84 -4.66
N PRO A 9 5.96 -3.86 -5.03
CA PRO A 9 5.68 -4.96 -4.11
C PRO A 9 6.98 -5.49 -3.48
N CYS A 10 6.93 -5.90 -2.22
CA CYS A 10 8.11 -6.34 -1.46
C CYS A 10 9.23 -5.29 -1.24
N SER A 11 9.05 -4.02 -1.58
CA SER A 11 10.04 -2.96 -1.31
C SER A 11 10.22 -2.65 0.19
N GLY A 12 9.23 -2.98 1.02
CA GLY A 12 9.29 -2.75 2.47
C GLY A 12 8.45 -1.57 2.96
N LYS A 13 7.44 -1.15 2.19
CA LYS A 13 6.46 -0.12 2.58
C LYS A 13 5.87 -0.36 3.97
N SER A 14 5.37 -1.57 4.25
CA SER A 14 4.78 -1.89 5.56
C SER A 14 5.81 -1.84 6.69
N THR A 15 7.08 -2.20 6.43
CA THR A 15 8.18 -2.04 7.39
C THR A 15 8.48 -0.58 7.66
N TYR A 16 8.51 0.26 6.62
CA TYR A 16 8.68 1.70 6.76
C TYR A 16 7.57 2.28 7.66
N ILE A 17 6.31 2.00 7.35
CA ILE A 17 5.17 2.49 8.13
C ILE A 17 5.27 2.01 9.58
N LYS A 18 5.54 0.73 9.82
CA LYS A 18 5.69 0.19 11.18
C LYS A 18 6.74 0.91 12.02
N ASN A 19 7.81 1.40 11.39
CA ASN A 19 8.90 2.07 12.09
C ASN A 19 8.69 3.58 12.28
N HIS A 20 7.74 4.19 11.58
CA HIS A 20 7.52 5.66 11.60
C HIS A 20 6.15 6.05 12.13
N ALA A 21 5.14 5.20 11.97
CA ALA A 21 3.81 5.43 12.52
C ALA A 21 3.84 5.37 14.05
N SER A 22 3.06 6.24 14.67
CA SER A 22 2.91 6.38 16.11
C SER A 22 1.47 6.10 16.55
N ASP A 23 1.26 5.97 17.86
CA ASP A 23 -0.08 5.80 18.43
C ASP A 23 -1.02 6.93 18.00
N GLY A 24 -2.17 6.55 17.44
CA GLY A 24 -3.18 7.46 16.91
C GLY A 24 -3.05 7.77 15.41
N ASP A 25 -2.07 7.18 14.72
CA ASP A 25 -1.98 7.25 13.26
C ASP A 25 -2.90 6.21 12.60
N LEU A 26 -3.39 6.55 11.41
CA LEU A 26 -4.27 5.72 10.60
C LEU A 26 -3.48 5.04 9.47
N ILE A 27 -3.51 3.72 9.41
CA ILE A 27 -2.82 2.96 8.36
C ILE A 27 -3.85 2.38 7.39
N CYS A 28 -3.77 2.79 6.13
CA CYS A 28 -4.59 2.30 5.04
C CYS A 28 -3.76 1.36 4.15
N ASP A 29 -3.71 0.09 4.54
CA ASP A 29 -3.02 -0.99 3.85
C ASP A 29 -4.01 -2.15 3.64
N VAL A 30 -4.13 -2.65 2.40
CA VAL A 30 -5.10 -3.70 2.07
C VAL A 30 -4.76 -5.01 2.78
N ASP A 31 -3.47 -5.31 2.95
CA ASP A 31 -3.02 -6.53 3.62
C ASP A 31 -3.36 -6.48 5.12
N LEU A 32 -3.28 -5.30 5.75
CA LEU A 32 -3.68 -5.12 7.15
C LEU A 32 -5.20 -5.19 7.31
N ILE A 33 -5.95 -4.60 6.39
CA ILE A 33 -7.41 -4.67 6.39
C ILE A 33 -7.87 -6.13 6.24
N TYR A 34 -7.26 -6.88 5.31
CA TYR A 34 -7.55 -8.30 5.11
C TYR A 34 -7.28 -9.12 6.38
N ASN A 35 -6.12 -8.92 7.00
CA ASN A 35 -5.76 -9.58 8.26
C ASN A 35 -6.71 -9.23 9.42
N ALA A 36 -7.31 -8.04 9.43
CA ALA A 36 -8.25 -7.63 10.46
C ALA A 36 -9.62 -8.31 10.33
N ILE A 37 -10.00 -8.77 9.13
CA ILE A 37 -11.33 -9.34 8.84
C ILE A 37 -11.30 -10.83 8.50
N SER A 38 -10.13 -11.47 8.57
CA SER A 38 -9.95 -12.88 8.20
C SER A 38 -8.93 -13.57 9.09
N THR A 39 -8.94 -14.90 9.07
CA THR A 39 -7.98 -15.74 9.82
C THR A 39 -6.89 -16.34 8.94
N HIS A 40 -6.89 -16.02 7.63
CA HIS A 40 -5.96 -16.58 6.65
C HIS A 40 -4.90 -15.55 6.29
N ASP A 41 -3.76 -16.03 5.77
CA ASP A 41 -2.72 -15.13 5.27
C ASP A 41 -3.26 -14.38 4.02
N PRO A 42 -3.10 -13.04 3.94
CA PRO A 42 -3.59 -12.22 2.82
C PRO A 42 -2.96 -12.60 1.48
N HIS A 43 -1.81 -13.27 1.50
CA HIS A 43 -1.12 -13.74 0.32
C HIS A 43 -1.55 -15.16 -0.08
N GLU A 44 -2.22 -15.92 0.78
CA GLU A 44 -2.78 -17.25 0.44
C GLU A 44 -4.29 -17.17 0.10
N ALA A 45 -4.79 -15.97 -0.15
CA ALA A 45 -6.18 -15.59 0.07
C ALA A 45 -7.21 -16.26 -0.85
N ASP A 46 -8.36 -16.58 -0.23
CA ASP A 46 -9.65 -16.75 -0.89
C ASP A 46 -10.09 -15.42 -1.55
N LEU A 47 -10.35 -15.45 -2.86
CA LEU A 47 -10.68 -14.29 -3.69
C LEU A 47 -11.84 -13.45 -3.13
N TYR A 48 -12.79 -14.09 -2.44
CA TYR A 48 -13.98 -13.40 -1.92
C TYR A 48 -13.66 -12.37 -0.84
N ILE A 49 -12.74 -12.69 0.09
CA ILE A 49 -12.42 -11.78 1.20
C ILE A 49 -11.55 -10.61 0.72
N HIS A 50 -10.73 -10.84 -0.30
CA HIS A 50 -9.89 -9.80 -0.89
C HIS A 50 -10.75 -8.68 -1.51
N GLU A 51 -11.86 -9.03 -2.16
CA GLU A 51 -12.83 -8.05 -2.67
C GLU A 51 -13.40 -7.16 -1.55
N ILE A 52 -13.78 -7.77 -0.42
CA ILE A 52 -14.27 -7.03 0.76
C ILE A 52 -13.19 -6.11 1.33
N ALA A 53 -11.94 -6.57 1.42
CA ALA A 53 -10.83 -5.75 1.89
C ALA A 53 -10.59 -4.52 0.99
N LEU A 54 -10.74 -4.66 -0.34
CA LEU A 54 -10.65 -3.55 -1.28
C LEU A 54 -11.79 -2.54 -1.10
N LEU A 55 -13.02 -3.00 -0.84
CA LEU A 55 -14.16 -2.12 -0.56
C LEU A 55 -13.95 -1.34 0.75
N LEU A 56 -13.47 -1.99 1.80
CA LEU A 56 -13.14 -1.33 3.07
C LEU A 56 -12.00 -0.32 2.89
N LYS A 57 -10.96 -0.66 2.12
CA LYS A 57 -9.91 0.29 1.73
C LYS A 57 -10.53 1.50 1.04
N ALA A 58 -11.42 1.32 0.07
CA ALA A 58 -12.06 2.43 -0.63
C ALA A 58 -12.81 3.36 0.32
N GLN A 59 -13.57 2.81 1.28
CA GLN A 59 -14.23 3.60 2.32
C GLN A 59 -13.23 4.36 3.20
N LEU A 60 -12.11 3.73 3.55
CA LEU A 60 -11.07 4.37 4.36
C LEU A 60 -10.38 5.52 3.60
N LEU A 61 -10.17 5.38 2.28
CA LEU A 61 -9.66 6.46 1.45
C LEU A 61 -10.61 7.67 1.45
N ASP A 62 -11.92 7.44 1.40
CA ASP A 62 -12.91 8.52 1.44
C ASP A 62 -12.94 9.21 2.83
N ILE A 63 -12.83 8.45 3.93
CA ILE A 63 -12.67 8.98 5.29
C ILE A 63 -11.41 9.86 5.39
N ILE A 64 -10.28 9.40 4.86
CA ILE A 64 -9.02 10.14 4.86
C ILE A 64 -9.15 11.42 4.03
N LYS A 65 -9.71 11.33 2.82
CA LYS A 65 -9.92 12.47 1.93
C LYS A 65 -10.74 13.57 2.59
N GLU A 66 -11.83 13.19 3.24
CA GLU A 66 -12.77 14.10 3.91
C GLU A 66 -12.34 14.48 5.33
N ARG A 67 -11.19 13.98 5.80
CA ARG A 67 -10.66 14.20 7.15
C ARG A 67 -11.69 13.88 8.25
N LYS A 68 -12.46 12.80 8.06
CA LYS A 68 -13.47 12.34 9.03
C LYS A 68 -12.82 11.61 10.20
N GLY A 69 -13.35 11.84 11.41
CA GLY A 69 -12.90 11.20 12.65
C GLY A 69 -11.73 11.94 13.34
N THR A 70 -11.06 11.24 14.27
CA THR A 70 -9.91 11.78 15.00
C THR A 70 -8.74 10.81 14.85
N TRP A 71 -7.66 11.30 14.23
CA TRP A 71 -6.40 10.62 14.01
C TRP A 71 -5.31 11.69 13.84
N LYS A 72 -4.04 11.31 14.02
CA LYS A 72 -2.89 12.22 13.89
C LYS A 72 -2.41 12.29 12.45
N ASP A 73 -1.64 11.30 12.02
CA ASP A 73 -1.21 11.13 10.63
C ASP A 73 -1.91 9.95 9.97
N ALA A 74 -1.98 9.94 8.64
CA ALA A 74 -2.46 8.80 7.87
C ALA A 74 -1.42 8.34 6.86
N TYR A 75 -1.21 7.04 6.76
CA TYR A 75 -0.29 6.40 5.81
C TYR A 75 -1.10 5.52 4.85
N VAL A 76 -1.11 5.86 3.57
CA VAL A 76 -1.82 5.12 2.52
C VAL A 76 -0.81 4.36 1.67
N VAL A 77 -0.94 3.03 1.64
CA VAL A 77 -0.07 2.17 0.83
C VAL A 77 -0.55 2.13 -0.62
N SER A 78 0.37 2.43 -1.54
CA SER A 78 0.18 2.33 -2.98
C SER A 78 1.32 1.56 -3.66
N ILE A 79 1.00 1.01 -4.83
CA ILE A 79 1.95 0.42 -5.78
C ILE A 79 2.10 1.30 -7.03
N ALA A 80 1.61 2.54 -7.02
CA ALA A 80 1.82 3.49 -8.11
C ALA A 80 3.33 3.63 -8.43
N ASN A 81 3.64 3.69 -9.73
CA ASN A 81 5.00 3.65 -10.26
C ASN A 81 5.27 4.66 -11.37
N THR A 82 4.23 5.33 -11.87
CA THR A 82 4.36 6.45 -12.80
C THR A 82 3.92 7.73 -12.12
N LYS A 83 4.43 8.87 -12.59
CA LYS A 83 4.06 10.17 -12.06
C LYS A 83 2.54 10.40 -12.08
N GLU A 84 1.87 10.02 -13.16
CA GLU A 84 0.42 10.18 -13.30
C GLU A 84 -0.36 9.32 -12.31
N LYS A 85 0.08 8.07 -12.07
CA LYS A 85 -0.55 7.19 -11.07
C LYS A 85 -0.36 7.73 -9.65
N ILE A 86 0.84 8.23 -9.35
CA ILE A 86 1.16 8.84 -8.04
C ILE A 86 0.30 10.09 -7.83
N GLU A 87 0.27 11.01 -8.80
CA GLU A 87 -0.55 12.24 -8.73
C GLU A 87 -2.04 11.92 -8.54
N ARG A 88 -2.57 10.95 -9.29
CA ARG A 88 -3.96 10.49 -9.14
C ARG A 88 -4.24 9.97 -7.72
N ASP A 89 -3.34 9.16 -7.17
CA ASP A 89 -3.49 8.60 -5.83
C ASP A 89 -3.39 9.70 -4.76
N MET A 90 -2.47 10.65 -4.91
CA MET A 90 -2.32 11.82 -4.04
C MET A 90 -3.61 12.66 -4.02
N GLU A 91 -4.17 12.97 -5.19
CA GLU A 91 -5.43 13.72 -5.34
C GLU A 91 -6.62 12.95 -4.75
N ARG A 92 -6.66 11.62 -4.91
CA ARG A 92 -7.73 10.77 -4.37
C ARG A 92 -7.89 10.95 -2.86
N ILE A 93 -6.80 11.16 -2.13
CA ILE A 93 -6.79 11.20 -0.65
C ILE A 93 -6.47 12.58 -0.07
N ASN A 94 -6.33 13.62 -0.91
CA ASN A 94 -5.78 14.92 -0.54
C ASN A 94 -4.49 14.76 0.27
N ALA A 95 -3.51 14.03 -0.28
CA ALA A 95 -2.24 13.77 0.40
C ALA A 95 -1.42 15.06 0.52
N ASP A 96 -0.69 15.17 1.63
CA ASP A 96 0.22 16.27 1.91
C ASP A 96 1.63 16.00 1.33
N ALA A 97 2.04 14.73 1.26
CA ALA A 97 3.33 14.32 0.69
C ALA A 97 3.31 12.86 0.21
N ASP A 98 4.15 12.54 -0.77
CA ASP A 98 4.47 11.17 -1.15
C ASP A 98 5.79 10.72 -0.49
N ILE A 99 5.88 9.42 -0.20
CA ILE A 99 7.05 8.77 0.37
C ILE A 99 7.38 7.59 -0.53
N PHE A 100 8.43 7.75 -1.34
CA PHE A 100 8.90 6.69 -2.23
C PHE A 100 9.85 5.74 -1.50
N ILE A 101 9.51 4.45 -1.49
CA ILE A 101 10.36 3.38 -0.97
C ILE A 101 11.21 2.83 -2.12
N ASP A 102 12.39 3.43 -2.28
CA ASP A 102 13.36 3.05 -3.32
C ASP A 102 14.11 1.79 -2.90
N THR A 103 13.68 0.65 -3.41
CA THR A 103 14.33 -0.65 -3.17
C THR A 103 14.68 -1.28 -4.51
N PRO A 104 15.92 -1.74 -4.72
CA PRO A 104 16.32 -2.36 -5.98
C PRO A 104 15.47 -3.57 -6.36
N PHE A 105 15.32 -3.79 -7.67
CA PHE A 105 14.56 -4.90 -8.24
C PHE A 105 14.98 -6.25 -7.65
N GLU A 106 16.29 -6.50 -7.56
CA GLU A 106 16.85 -7.76 -7.08
C GLU A 106 16.46 -8.04 -5.64
N VAL A 107 16.41 -7.00 -4.80
CA VAL A 107 16.01 -7.12 -3.39
C VAL A 107 14.51 -7.41 -3.27
N CYS A 108 13.68 -6.75 -4.07
CA CYS A 108 12.24 -7.03 -4.13
C CYS A 108 11.98 -8.48 -4.58
N MET A 109 12.66 -8.93 -5.64
CA MET A 109 12.56 -10.29 -6.15
C MET A 109 13.03 -11.34 -5.16
N GLU A 110 14.13 -11.10 -4.45
CA GLU A 110 14.62 -12.00 -3.40
C GLU A 110 13.57 -12.18 -2.30
N ARG A 111 12.96 -11.07 -1.86
CA ARG A 111 11.90 -11.09 -0.83
C ARG A 111 10.63 -11.79 -1.32
N ALA A 112 10.33 -11.73 -2.61
CA ALA A 112 9.16 -12.37 -3.20
C ALA A 112 9.29 -13.89 -3.35
N LYS A 113 10.46 -14.50 -3.15
CA LYS A 113 10.64 -15.95 -3.24
C LYS A 113 9.77 -16.75 -2.27
N ASN A 114 9.45 -16.17 -1.12
CA ASN A 114 8.58 -16.78 -0.10
C ASN A 114 7.13 -16.28 -0.19
N ARG A 115 6.73 -15.73 -1.33
CA ARG A 115 5.38 -15.24 -1.62
C ARG A 115 4.78 -16.04 -2.80
N PRO A 116 3.46 -15.98 -2.99
CA PRO A 116 2.83 -16.49 -4.21
C PRO A 116 3.53 -15.95 -5.47
N PHE A 117 3.57 -16.78 -6.51
CA PHE A 117 4.32 -16.50 -7.73
C PHE A 117 3.91 -15.18 -8.39
N GLU A 118 2.65 -14.79 -8.25
CA GLU A 118 2.05 -13.54 -8.73
C GLU A 118 2.84 -12.31 -8.26
N PHE A 119 3.42 -12.33 -7.06
CA PHE A 119 4.23 -11.22 -6.55
C PHE A 119 5.47 -10.97 -7.41
N GLN A 120 6.13 -12.02 -7.89
CA GLN A 120 7.30 -11.87 -8.76
C GLN A 120 6.91 -11.20 -10.08
N TRP A 121 5.77 -11.58 -10.64
CA TRP A 121 5.23 -10.96 -11.86
C TRP A 121 4.86 -9.49 -11.63
N MET A 122 4.16 -9.18 -10.53
CA MET A 122 3.81 -7.80 -10.17
C MET A 122 5.04 -6.91 -10.00
N ILE A 123 6.13 -7.43 -9.43
CA ILE A 123 7.40 -6.69 -9.30
C ILE A 123 8.00 -6.41 -10.67
N GLN A 124 8.06 -7.41 -11.55
CA GLN A 124 8.57 -7.22 -12.91
C GLN A 124 7.77 -6.15 -13.66
N GLU A 125 6.45 -6.24 -13.67
CA GLU A 125 5.60 -5.22 -14.30
C GLU A 125 5.82 -3.84 -13.70
N TRP A 126 5.89 -3.74 -12.37
CA TRP A 126 6.11 -2.48 -11.68
C TRP A 126 7.38 -1.76 -12.14
N PHE A 127 8.49 -2.49 -12.31
CA PHE A 127 9.76 -1.93 -12.78
C PHE A 127 9.81 -1.68 -14.29
N LEU A 128 9.08 -2.47 -15.10
CA LEU A 128 9.00 -2.25 -16.55
C LEU A 128 8.17 -1.00 -16.90
N GLU A 129 7.10 -0.76 -16.14
CA GLU A 129 6.21 0.39 -16.33
C GLU A 129 6.79 1.70 -15.78
N LYS A 130 7.67 1.63 -14.77
CA LYS A 130 8.36 2.79 -14.19
C LYS A 130 9.33 3.38 -15.24
N LYS A 131 8.79 4.18 -16.17
CA LYS A 131 9.59 5.01 -17.08
C LYS A 131 10.10 6.22 -16.30
N GLU A 132 11.40 6.50 -16.44
CA GLU A 132 12.10 7.63 -15.81
C GLU A 132 11.46 8.99 -16.10
#